data_AF-A0A543B9S6-F1
#
_entry.id   AF-A0A543B9S6-F1
#
_cell.length_a   1.000
_cell.length_b   1.000
_cell.length_c   1.000
_cell.angle_alpha   90.00
_cell.angle_beta   90.00
_cell.angle_gamma   90.00
#
_symmetry.space_group_name_H-M   'P 1'
#
loop_
_entity.id
_entity.type
_entity.pdbx_description
1 polymer ?
#
loop_
_entity_poly.entity_id
_entity_poly.type
_entity_poly.pdbx_seq_one_letter_code
_entity_poly.pdbx_strand_id
1 'polypeptide(L)'
;MLLGQANSALGATERPGSRFGAWAMSQAAPFMMRQADGRVLVWTWKAEPELIVAMATAQLLTPDVRIARASMPMDYDDTVSFPNRLGVGEKLVVPVPESPSAPPFATYTWDTGTHLVTVTAVCSDRERFGTVIGALDELARSIRIADDLTGGESPDVLRLPPA
;
A
#
# COMPACT_ATOMS: atom_id res chain seq x y z
N MET A 1 -15.59 -19.11 -0.52
CA MET A 1 -16.01 -17.86 -1.19
C MET A 1 -16.12 -16.70 -0.19
N LEU A 2 -15.00 -16.27 0.39
CA LEU A 2 -14.98 -15.12 1.32
C LEU A 2 -13.82 -14.13 1.07
N LEU A 3 -12.96 -14.40 0.09
CA LEU A 3 -11.96 -13.44 -0.42
C LEU A 3 -12.49 -12.52 -1.52
N GLY A 4 -13.68 -12.82 -2.07
CA GLY A 4 -14.36 -11.95 -3.03
C GLY A 4 -15.05 -10.72 -2.43
N GLN A 5 -15.23 -10.69 -1.10
CA GLN A 5 -15.94 -9.57 -0.45
C GLN A 5 -15.03 -8.42 -0.03
N ALA A 6 -13.74 -8.67 0.23
CA ALA A 6 -12.77 -7.59 0.46
C ALA A 6 -12.49 -6.76 -0.82
N ASN A 7 -12.48 -7.39 -2.00
CA ASN A 7 -12.39 -6.68 -3.29
C ASN A 7 -13.68 -5.91 -3.64
N SER A 8 -14.84 -6.32 -3.11
CA SER A 8 -16.11 -5.63 -3.37
C SER A 8 -16.28 -4.32 -2.60
N ALA A 9 -15.56 -4.12 -1.49
CA ALA A 9 -15.59 -2.89 -0.71
C ALA A 9 -14.86 -1.71 -1.39
N LEU A 10 -14.09 -1.98 -2.44
CA LEU A 10 -13.41 -0.99 -3.28
C LEU A 10 -14.02 -0.85 -4.69
N GLY A 11 -15.18 -1.48 -4.96
CA GLY A 11 -15.93 -1.30 -6.21
C GLY A 11 -15.27 -1.87 -7.48
N ALA A 12 -14.20 -2.65 -7.36
CA ALA A 12 -13.54 -3.26 -8.51
C ALA A 12 -14.08 -4.68 -8.76
N THR A 13 -14.85 -4.84 -9.83
CA THR A 13 -15.16 -6.16 -10.39
C THR A 13 -13.97 -6.65 -11.19
N GLU A 14 -13.23 -7.63 -10.66
CA GLU A 14 -12.20 -8.33 -11.44
C GLU A 14 -12.85 -9.14 -12.55
N ARG A 15 -12.51 -8.83 -13.81
CA ARG A 15 -12.73 -9.72 -14.95
C ARG A 15 -11.39 -10.25 -15.46
N PRO A 16 -11.28 -11.55 -15.79
CA PRO A 16 -10.01 -12.17 -16.10
C PRO A 16 -9.54 -11.78 -17.51
N GLY A 17 -8.25 -11.48 -17.62
CA GLY A 17 -7.53 -11.40 -18.89
C GLY A 17 -7.84 -10.14 -19.72
N SER A 18 -7.08 -9.07 -19.51
CA SER A 18 -6.95 -8.05 -20.54
C SER A 18 -5.74 -7.17 -20.30
N ARG A 19 -4.83 -7.14 -21.28
CA ARG A 19 -3.71 -6.19 -21.40
C ARG A 19 -4.17 -4.71 -21.44
N PHE A 20 -5.47 -4.44 -21.31
CA PHE A 20 -6.07 -3.11 -21.14
C PHE A 20 -6.35 -2.74 -19.68
N GLY A 21 -6.28 -3.69 -18.72
CA GLY A 21 -6.60 -3.44 -17.32
C GLY A 21 -5.60 -2.53 -16.61
N ALA A 22 -4.30 -2.73 -16.85
CA ALA A 22 -3.24 -1.90 -16.27
C ALA A 22 -3.25 -0.47 -16.84
N TRP A 23 -3.49 -0.31 -18.14
CA TRP A 23 -3.69 1.01 -18.77
C TRP A 23 -4.95 1.70 -18.23
N ALA A 24 -6.06 0.98 -18.07
CA ALA A 24 -7.29 1.52 -17.50
C ALA A 24 -7.14 1.88 -16.01
N MET A 25 -6.41 1.09 -15.21
CA MET A 25 -6.07 1.44 -13.82
C MET A 25 -5.19 2.70 -13.76
N SER A 26 -4.23 2.87 -14.68
CA SER A 26 -3.39 4.06 -14.73
C SER A 26 -4.18 5.34 -15.03
N GLN A 27 -5.25 5.24 -15.83
CA GLN A 27 -6.16 6.35 -16.14
C GLN A 27 -7.23 6.57 -15.05
N ALA A 28 -7.59 5.52 -14.29
CA ALA A 28 -8.56 5.61 -13.20
C ALA A 28 -7.95 6.03 -11.85
N ALA A 29 -6.63 5.90 -11.68
CA ALA A 29 -5.91 6.28 -10.47
C ALA A 29 -6.19 7.73 -10.00
N PRO A 30 -6.22 8.78 -10.86
CA PRO A 30 -6.52 10.15 -10.44
C PRO A 30 -7.96 10.37 -9.95
N PHE A 31 -8.90 9.55 -10.43
CA PHE A 31 -10.31 9.65 -10.04
C PHE A 31 -10.56 8.91 -8.71
N MET A 32 -9.94 7.73 -8.53
CA MET A 32 -9.94 7.03 -7.24
C MET A 32 -9.20 7.83 -6.15
N MET A 33 -8.10 8.51 -6.50
CA MET A 33 -7.40 9.45 -5.60
C MET A 33 -8.28 10.63 -5.17
N ARG A 34 -9.12 11.17 -6.07
CA ARG A 34 -10.07 12.25 -5.77
C ARG A 34 -11.23 11.78 -4.89
N GLN A 35 -11.75 10.58 -5.10
CA GLN A 35 -12.82 10.02 -4.30
C GLN A 35 -12.34 9.58 -2.90
N ALA A 36 -11.05 9.24 -2.78
CA ALA A 36 -10.42 8.86 -1.52
C ALA A 36 -9.79 10.04 -0.76
N ASP A 37 -10.03 11.30 -1.15
CA ASP A 37 -9.50 12.48 -0.43
C ASP A 37 -7.96 12.44 -0.28
N GLY A 38 -7.24 11.98 -1.30
CA GLY A 38 -5.77 11.85 -1.26
C GLY A 38 -5.23 10.67 -0.44
N ARG A 39 -6.09 9.79 0.09
CA ARG A 39 -5.70 8.68 0.98
C ARG A 39 -5.23 7.42 0.27
N VAL A 40 -5.14 7.45 -1.06
CA VAL A 40 -4.66 6.32 -1.86
C VAL A 40 -3.49 6.78 -2.71
N LEU A 41 -2.39 6.04 -2.66
CA LEU A 41 -1.25 6.20 -3.54
C LEU A 41 -1.04 4.91 -4.33
N VAL A 42 -0.74 5.01 -5.61
CA VAL A 42 -0.43 3.85 -6.46
C VAL A 42 0.95 4.02 -7.04
N TRP A 43 1.72 2.94 -7.01
CA TRP A 43 3.08 2.86 -7.53
C TRP A 43 3.21 1.61 -8.41
N THR A 44 3.99 1.71 -9.47
CA THR A 44 4.28 0.60 -10.38
C THR A 44 5.77 0.51 -10.66
N TRP A 45 6.23 -0.67 -11.05
CA TRP A 45 7.63 -0.85 -11.41
C TRP A 45 8.00 -0.06 -12.67
N LYS A 46 9.05 0.74 -12.61
CA LYS A 46 9.41 1.68 -13.68
C LYS A 46 9.74 1.00 -15.01
N ALA A 47 10.49 -0.10 -14.97
CA ALA A 47 10.94 -0.78 -16.19
C ALA A 47 9.85 -1.66 -16.81
N GLU A 48 9.02 -2.28 -15.95
CA GLU A 48 7.95 -3.19 -16.35
C GLU A 48 6.74 -2.94 -15.43
N PRO A 49 5.85 -2.00 -15.76
CA PRO A 49 4.72 -1.63 -14.89
C PRO A 49 3.77 -2.78 -14.57
N GLU A 50 3.76 -3.81 -15.39
CA GLU A 50 2.96 -5.04 -15.24
C GLU A 50 3.58 -6.03 -14.23
N LEU A 51 4.85 -5.86 -13.87
CA LEU A 51 5.56 -6.78 -12.98
C LEU A 51 5.06 -6.63 -11.54
N ILE A 52 5.01 -5.38 -11.06
CA ILE A 52 4.57 -5.05 -9.70
C ILE A 52 3.65 -3.84 -9.75
N VAL A 53 2.53 -3.98 -9.05
CA VAL A 53 1.66 -2.88 -8.67
C VAL A 53 1.61 -2.84 -7.15
N ALA A 54 1.91 -1.67 -6.58
CA ALA A 54 1.76 -1.39 -5.16
C ALA A 54 0.71 -0.30 -4.95
N MET A 55 -0.16 -0.51 -3.97
CA MET A 55 -1.18 0.45 -3.55
C MET A 55 -1.01 0.72 -2.07
N ALA A 56 -0.86 1.98 -1.70
CA ALA A 56 -0.93 2.45 -0.33
C ALA A 56 -2.30 3.04 -0.05
N THR A 57 -2.87 2.73 1.11
CA THR A 57 -4.12 3.30 1.59
C THR A 57 -3.93 3.86 3.00
N ALA A 58 -4.60 4.96 3.32
CA ALA A 58 -4.69 5.53 4.66
C ALA A 58 -6.16 5.54 5.11
N GLN A 59 -6.52 4.63 6.00
CA GLN A 59 -7.87 4.50 6.53
C GLN A 59 -7.95 5.09 7.93
N LEU A 60 -8.96 5.91 8.21
CA LEU A 60 -9.21 6.39 9.56
C LEU A 60 -9.42 5.21 10.51
N LEU A 61 -8.64 5.19 11.60
CA LEU A 61 -8.68 4.11 12.58
C LEU A 61 -9.77 4.39 13.62
N THR A 62 -11.02 4.14 13.25
CA THR A 62 -12.17 4.23 14.16
C THR A 62 -12.22 3.05 15.13
N PRO A 63 -13.01 3.12 16.22
CA PRO A 63 -13.22 1.97 17.10
C PRO A 63 -13.69 0.71 16.36
N ASP A 64 -14.62 0.85 15.41
CA ASP A 64 -15.14 -0.28 14.62
C ASP A 64 -14.05 -0.93 13.78
N VAL A 65 -13.16 -0.14 13.18
CA VAL A 65 -12.02 -0.66 12.40
C VAL A 65 -11.05 -1.43 13.29
N ARG A 66 -10.78 -0.94 14.51
CA ARG A 66 -9.93 -1.65 15.48
C ARG A 66 -10.55 -2.98 15.88
N ILE A 67 -11.85 -3.01 16.17
CA ILE A 67 -12.58 -4.22 16.53
C ILE A 67 -12.54 -5.21 15.36
N ALA A 68 -12.85 -4.75 14.15
CA ALA A 68 -12.82 -5.58 12.95
C ALA A 68 -11.45 -6.22 12.77
N ARG A 69 -10.35 -5.46 12.86
CA ARG A 69 -8.98 -5.99 12.77
C ARG A 69 -8.66 -7.02 13.86
N ALA A 70 -9.00 -6.72 15.11
CA ALA A 70 -8.74 -7.64 16.21
C ALA A 70 -9.54 -8.96 16.10
N SER A 71 -10.67 -8.93 15.38
CA SER A 71 -11.52 -10.09 15.13
C SER A 71 -11.19 -10.85 13.84
N MET A 72 -10.29 -10.34 13.00
CA MET A 72 -9.94 -10.99 11.73
C MET A 72 -9.13 -12.27 12.00
N PRO A 73 -9.48 -13.39 11.35
CA PRO A 73 -8.64 -14.58 11.35
C PRO A 73 -7.25 -14.24 10.81
N MET A 74 -6.22 -14.74 11.48
CA MET A 74 -4.84 -14.55 11.05
C MET A 74 -4.44 -15.71 10.14
N ASP A 75 -4.52 -15.47 8.83
CA ASP A 75 -4.19 -16.47 7.81
C ASP A 75 -2.67 -16.66 7.64
N TYR A 76 -1.88 -15.66 8.01
CA TYR A 76 -0.42 -15.67 7.93
C TYR A 76 0.18 -15.11 9.23
N ASP A 77 1.07 -15.88 9.86
CA ASP A 77 1.73 -15.52 11.15
C ASP A 77 3.22 -15.16 10.97
N ASP A 78 3.68 -15.05 9.72
CA ASP A 78 5.08 -14.78 9.38
C ASP A 78 5.38 -13.27 9.28
N THR A 79 4.64 -12.43 10.03
CA THR A 79 4.87 -10.99 10.01
C THR A 79 6.18 -10.64 10.71
N VAL A 80 6.89 -9.67 10.17
CA VAL A 80 8.14 -9.15 10.73
C VAL A 80 8.01 -7.67 11.04
N SER A 81 8.62 -7.22 12.13
CA SER A 81 8.63 -5.80 12.47
C SER A 81 9.31 -4.97 11.39
N PHE A 82 8.68 -3.88 10.98
CA PHE A 82 9.14 -3.01 9.90
C PHE A 82 9.05 -1.52 10.30
N PRO A 83 10.15 -0.92 10.77
CA PRO A 83 10.17 0.48 11.17
C PRO A 83 10.27 1.43 9.96
N ASN A 84 9.52 2.53 10.00
CA ASN A 84 9.68 3.68 9.10
C ASN A 84 9.32 4.99 9.82
N ARG A 85 9.12 6.09 9.07
CA ARG A 85 8.75 7.40 9.63
C ARG A 85 7.36 7.45 10.30
N LEU A 86 6.49 6.50 10.00
CA LEU A 86 5.16 6.37 10.61
C LEU A 86 5.18 5.63 11.96
N GLY A 87 6.34 5.08 12.35
CA GLY A 87 6.51 4.27 13.55
C GLY A 87 7.00 2.86 13.25
N VAL A 88 6.69 1.92 14.13
CA VAL A 88 7.03 0.49 13.96
C VAL A 88 5.79 -0.23 13.45
N GLY A 89 5.85 -0.68 12.19
CA GLY A 89 4.79 -1.45 11.56
C GLY A 89 5.14 -2.92 11.40
N GLU A 90 4.36 -3.59 10.57
CA GLU A 90 4.47 -5.00 10.26
C GLU A 90 4.64 -5.19 8.75
N LYS A 91 5.52 -6.07 8.35
CA LYS A 91 5.72 -6.53 6.98
C LYS A 91 5.36 -8.00 6.89
N LEU A 92 4.55 -8.36 5.90
CA LEU A 92 4.27 -9.72 5.51
C LEU A 92 4.74 -9.91 4.06
N VAL A 93 5.40 -11.02 3.77
CA VAL A 93 5.78 -11.40 2.40
C VAL A 93 5.26 -12.80 2.14
N VAL A 94 4.44 -12.94 1.10
CA VAL A 94 3.87 -14.22 0.70
C VAL A 94 4.32 -14.52 -0.74
N PRO A 95 5.47 -15.19 -0.91
CA PRO A 95 5.99 -15.52 -2.23
C PRO A 95 5.18 -16.65 -2.90
N VAL A 96 4.57 -17.53 -2.11
CA VAL A 96 3.75 -18.65 -2.58
C VAL A 96 2.45 -18.68 -1.77
N PRO A 97 1.40 -17.99 -2.24
CA PRO A 97 0.09 -18.04 -1.59
C PRO A 97 -0.50 -19.45 -1.62
N GLU A 98 -1.38 -19.78 -0.65
CA GLU A 98 -2.03 -21.08 -0.58
C GLU A 98 -2.89 -21.40 -1.81
N SER A 99 -3.55 -20.38 -2.37
CA SER A 99 -4.29 -20.51 -3.62
C SER A 99 -3.32 -20.45 -4.81
N PRO A 100 -3.24 -21.48 -5.67
CA PRO A 100 -2.33 -21.48 -6.81
C PRO A 100 -2.60 -20.37 -7.83
N SER A 101 -3.83 -19.87 -7.89
CA SER A 101 -4.24 -18.76 -8.76
C SER A 101 -3.96 -17.37 -8.18
N ALA A 102 -3.61 -17.29 -6.89
CA ALA A 102 -3.30 -16.02 -6.26
C ALA A 102 -1.85 -15.60 -6.58
N PRO A 103 -1.64 -14.33 -6.96
CA PRO A 103 -0.31 -13.80 -7.20
C PRO A 103 0.48 -13.64 -5.90
N PRO A 104 1.83 -13.76 -5.93
CA PRO A 104 2.69 -13.37 -4.82
C PRO A 104 2.45 -11.91 -4.40
N PHE A 105 2.53 -11.64 -3.10
CA PHE A 105 2.32 -10.30 -2.58
C PHE A 105 3.16 -9.99 -1.35
N ALA A 106 3.30 -8.70 -1.07
CA ALA A 106 3.84 -8.18 0.19
C ALA A 106 2.88 -7.13 0.75
N THR A 107 2.68 -7.16 2.06
CA THR A 107 1.83 -6.21 2.78
C THR A 107 2.65 -5.52 3.86
N TYR A 108 2.54 -4.20 3.95
CA TYR A 108 3.14 -3.39 5.00
C TYR A 108 2.05 -2.64 5.71
N THR A 109 2.01 -2.69 7.04
CA THR A 109 0.93 -2.08 7.83
C THR A 109 1.51 -1.25 8.96
N TRP A 110 1.05 -0.02 9.11
CA TRP A 110 1.38 0.85 10.24
C TRP A 110 0.11 1.39 10.88
N ASP A 111 0.05 1.32 12.20
CA ASP A 111 -0.94 2.03 13.00
C ASP A 111 -0.29 3.32 13.50
N THR A 112 -0.80 4.46 13.02
CA THR A 112 -0.32 5.81 13.40
C THR A 112 -1.09 6.37 14.60
N GLY A 113 -1.95 5.58 15.25
CA GLY A 113 -2.90 5.99 16.27
C GLY A 113 -4.17 6.64 15.71
N THR A 114 -4.06 7.38 14.60
CA THR A 114 -5.20 8.03 13.93
C THR A 114 -5.61 7.32 12.65
N HIS A 115 -4.65 6.80 11.90
CA HIS A 115 -4.87 6.10 10.64
C HIS A 115 -4.16 4.75 10.64
N LEU A 116 -4.81 3.78 9.99
CA LEU A 116 -4.17 2.57 9.50
C LEU A 116 -3.63 2.85 8.10
N VAL A 117 -2.31 2.77 7.95
CA VAL A 117 -1.65 2.86 6.66
C VAL A 117 -1.30 1.45 6.20
N THR A 118 -1.80 1.04 5.03
CA THR A 118 -1.52 -0.28 4.47
C THR A 118 -0.95 -0.12 3.07
N VAL A 119 0.17 -0.78 2.79
CA VAL A 119 0.73 -0.91 1.44
C VAL A 119 0.62 -2.36 1.03
N THR A 120 -0.10 -2.61 -0.06
CA THR A 120 -0.20 -3.94 -0.67
C THR A 120 0.49 -3.90 -2.02
N ALA A 121 1.51 -4.74 -2.20
CA ALA A 121 2.21 -4.92 -3.45
C ALA A 121 1.93 -6.32 -4.00
N VAL A 122 1.51 -6.41 -5.25
CA VAL A 122 1.18 -7.66 -5.93
C VAL A 122 2.11 -7.84 -7.13
N CYS A 123 2.65 -9.05 -7.28
CA CYS A 123 3.54 -9.43 -8.36
C CYS A 123 2.86 -10.36 -9.36
N SER A 124 2.99 -10.08 -10.64
CA SER A 124 2.50 -10.99 -11.69
C SER A 124 3.39 -12.21 -11.91
N ASP A 125 4.63 -12.18 -11.40
CA ASP A 125 5.65 -13.21 -11.63
C ASP A 125 6.25 -13.74 -10.33
N ARG A 126 6.03 -15.03 -10.05
CA ARG A 126 6.50 -15.69 -8.84
C ARG A 126 8.01 -15.81 -8.76
N GLU A 127 8.68 -16.09 -9.88
CA GLU A 127 10.13 -16.34 -9.90
C GLU A 127 10.90 -15.03 -9.69
N ARG A 128 10.34 -13.93 -10.19
CA ARG A 128 10.96 -12.60 -10.06
C ARG A 128 10.61 -11.88 -8.77
N PHE A 129 9.62 -12.33 -8.01
CA PHE A 129 9.15 -11.62 -6.82
C PHE A 129 10.25 -11.37 -5.79
N GLY A 130 11.13 -12.34 -5.55
CA GLY A 130 12.26 -12.18 -4.62
C GLY A 130 13.21 -11.02 -4.97
N THR A 131 13.34 -10.70 -6.27
CA THR A 131 14.27 -9.67 -6.76
C THR A 131 13.77 -8.25 -6.48
N VAL A 132 12.47 -8.06 -6.33
CA VAL A 132 11.85 -6.73 -6.14
C VAL A 132 11.59 -6.38 -4.68
N ILE A 133 11.73 -7.34 -3.74
CA ILE A 133 11.44 -7.12 -2.31
C ILE A 133 12.25 -5.95 -1.76
N GLY A 134 13.54 -5.84 -2.10
CA GLY A 134 14.37 -4.72 -1.64
C GLY A 134 13.85 -3.37 -2.12
N ALA A 135 13.34 -3.28 -3.35
CA ALA A 135 12.77 -2.04 -3.86
C ALA A 135 11.39 -1.73 -3.25
N LEU A 136 10.60 -2.76 -2.92
CA LEU A 136 9.37 -2.60 -2.16
C LEU A 136 9.64 -2.09 -0.73
N ASP A 137 10.71 -2.56 -0.09
CA ASP A 137 11.14 -2.07 1.21
C ASP A 137 11.53 -0.59 1.15
N GLU A 138 12.26 -0.17 0.12
CA GLU A 138 12.60 1.24 -0.08
C GLU A 138 11.36 2.10 -0.36
N LEU A 139 10.42 1.60 -1.17
CA LEU A 139 9.13 2.26 -1.38
C LEU A 139 8.39 2.43 -0.03
N ALA A 140 8.25 1.35 0.74
CA ALA A 140 7.59 1.34 2.05
C ALA A 140 8.25 2.29 3.06
N ARG A 141 9.59 2.40 3.06
CA ARG A 141 10.35 3.35 3.90
C ARG A 141 10.19 4.80 3.46
N SER A 142 9.87 5.04 2.19
CA SER A 142 9.69 6.39 1.64
C SER A 142 8.34 7.03 2.00
N ILE A 143 7.36 6.22 2.43
CA ILE A 143 6.00 6.68 2.75
C ILE A 143 6.03 7.59 3.98
N ARG A 144 5.25 8.67 3.88
CA ARG A 144 5.06 9.69 4.90
C ARG A 144 3.68 10.34 4.74
N ILE A 145 3.10 10.83 5.82
CA ILE A 145 1.87 11.64 5.79
C ILE A 145 2.27 13.10 5.58
N ALA A 146 1.56 13.83 4.72
CA ALA A 146 1.95 15.17 4.29
C ALA A 146 1.96 16.22 5.43
N ASP A 147 1.20 15.99 6.50
CA ASP A 147 1.07 16.91 7.64
C ASP A 147 2.33 17.00 8.53
N ASP A 148 3.33 16.12 8.32
CA ASP A 148 4.65 16.24 8.97
C ASP A 148 5.53 17.37 8.39
N LEU A 149 5.05 18.09 7.37
CA LEU A 149 5.57 19.40 7.00
C LEU A 149 4.78 20.47 7.75
N THR A 150 5.07 20.66 9.04
CA THR A 150 4.97 22.02 9.58
C THR A 150 5.82 22.88 8.66
N GLY A 151 5.30 24.00 8.16
CA GLY A 151 6.02 24.94 7.29
C GLY A 151 7.17 25.66 8.01
N GLY A 152 8.04 24.89 8.68
CA GLY A 152 9.32 25.27 9.23
C GLY A 152 10.42 24.98 8.21
N GLU A 153 11.47 25.78 8.30
CA GLU A 153 12.58 25.94 7.37
C GLU A 153 12.99 24.66 6.61
N SER A 154 12.92 24.73 5.28
CA SER A 154 13.72 23.85 4.44
C SER A 154 15.19 24.15 4.73
N PRO A 155 16.07 23.13 4.91
CA PRO A 155 17.48 23.36 5.21
C PRO A 155 18.22 24.19 4.14
N ASP A 156 17.63 24.34 2.95
CA ASP A 156 18.18 25.13 1.84
C ASP A 156 17.60 26.55 1.74
N VAL A 157 16.68 26.97 2.62
CA VAL A 157 16.04 28.30 2.54
C VAL A 157 16.08 29.01 3.88
N LEU A 158 17.15 29.80 4.10
CA LEU A 158 17.23 30.78 5.18
C LEU A 158 16.26 31.94 4.90
N ARG A 159 15.24 32.11 5.73
CA ARG A 159 14.34 33.28 5.68
C ARG A 159 14.72 34.26 6.78
N LEU A 160 15.28 35.40 6.40
CA LEU A 160 15.53 36.51 7.32
C LEU A 160 14.18 37.18 7.67
N PRO A 161 13.94 37.52 8.95
CA PRO A 161 12.75 38.30 9.32
C PRO A 161 12.82 39.71 8.72
N PRO A 162 11.67 40.33 8.40
CA PRO A 162 11.64 41.68 7.86
C PRO A 162 12.20 42.69 8.87
N ALA A 163 12.94 43.67 8.35
CA ALA A 163 13.62 44.73 9.11
C ALA A 163 12.66 45.72 9.76
#